data_AF-K5BIF7-F1
#
_entry.id   AF-K5BIF7-F1
#
_cell.length_a   1.000
_cell.length_b   1.000
_cell.length_c   1.000
_cell.angle_alpha   90.00
_cell.angle_beta   90.00
_cell.angle_gamma   90.00
#
_symmetry.space_group_name_H-M   'P 1'
#
loop_
_entity.id
_entity.type
_entity.pdbx_description
1 polymer ?
#
loop_
_entity_poly.entity_id
_entity_poly.type
_entity_poly.pdbx_seq_one_letter_code
_entity_poly.pdbx_strand_id
1 'polypeptide(L)'
;MVAAVLISFAVVFFAELGDKSQLMTMAYALRHRWWVVLTGVGIAAMLVHGVSVTIGHFLGLTLPQRPIAVAAAIAFFAFAWWTWRESRGGDDEDIKVAEPRFVVLAIVSSFVLAELGDKTMLATVALASEHTSAGVWVGATLGMVLADAVAIAVGAVMHRRLPTGALHTLASLLFLVFGLWLLFDGALEWRAVAVASVGVVVGAAVIGAGIALRRRRDSGGTPVVDTRPALDETRTSEPSNGH
;
A
#
# COMPACT_ATOMS: atom_id res chain seq x y z
N MET A 1 5.05 0.16 -23.77
CA MET A 1 6.10 -0.27 -22.83
C MET A 1 6.26 0.69 -21.64
N VAL A 2 6.74 1.92 -21.83
CA VAL A 2 6.97 2.87 -20.71
C VAL A 2 5.72 3.15 -19.87
N ALA A 3 4.58 3.41 -20.51
CA ALA A 3 3.31 3.64 -19.81
C ALA A 3 2.91 2.44 -18.94
N ALA A 4 3.05 1.21 -19.47
CA ALA A 4 2.73 -0.02 -18.75
C ALA A 4 3.62 -0.18 -17.50
N VAL A 5 4.92 0.13 -17.61
CA VAL A 5 5.86 0.12 -16.48
C VAL A 5 5.43 1.13 -15.41
N LEU A 6 5.14 2.38 -15.80
CA LEU A 6 4.78 3.43 -14.84
C LEU A 6 3.44 3.15 -14.16
N ILE A 7 2.46 2.66 -14.93
CA ILE A 7 1.13 2.31 -14.42
C ILE A 7 1.22 1.14 -13.44
N SER A 8 1.83 0.02 -13.83
CA SER A 8 1.91 -1.14 -12.94
C SER A 8 2.81 -0.88 -11.73
N PHE A 9 3.89 -0.11 -11.90
CA PHE A 9 4.69 0.36 -10.79
C PHE A 9 3.85 1.14 -9.79
N ALA A 10 3.10 2.15 -10.23
CA ALA A 10 2.29 2.97 -9.33
C ALA A 10 1.21 2.14 -8.64
N VAL A 11 0.47 1.34 -9.40
CA VAL A 11 -0.60 0.48 -8.86
C VAL A 11 -0.05 -0.46 -7.80
N VAL A 12 1.00 -1.22 -8.11
CA VAL A 12 1.56 -2.21 -7.18
C VAL A 12 2.21 -1.51 -5.99
N PHE A 13 3.02 -0.48 -6.21
CA PHE A 13 3.67 0.26 -5.13
C PHE A 13 2.65 0.77 -4.10
N PHE A 14 1.57 1.42 -4.54
CA PHE A 14 0.58 1.96 -3.62
C PHE A 14 -0.35 0.89 -3.04
N ALA A 15 -0.67 -0.18 -3.78
CA ALA A 15 -1.45 -1.30 -3.28
C ALA A 15 -0.75 -2.03 -2.13
N GLU A 16 0.57 -2.13 -2.21
CA GLU A 16 1.42 -2.82 -1.23
C GLU A 16 1.56 -2.04 0.09
N LEU A 17 1.43 -0.71 0.05
CA LEU A 17 1.72 0.15 1.20
C LEU A 17 0.77 -0.06 2.38
N GLY A 18 1.34 -0.55 3.48
CA GLY A 18 0.63 -0.81 4.74
C GLY A 18 -0.06 -2.17 4.79
N ASP A 19 0.31 -3.10 3.91
CA ASP A 19 -0.25 -4.44 3.87
C ASP A 19 0.48 -5.45 4.79
N LYS A 20 -0.12 -6.61 4.99
CA LYS A 20 0.37 -7.73 5.79
C LYS A 20 1.73 -8.23 5.32
N SER A 21 1.95 -8.31 4.01
CA SER A 21 3.25 -8.61 3.38
C SER A 21 4.36 -7.64 3.83
N GLN A 22 4.08 -6.34 3.93
CA GLN A 22 5.04 -5.37 4.45
C GLN A 22 5.35 -5.55 5.94
N LEU A 23 4.34 -5.94 6.74
CA LEU A 23 4.57 -6.29 8.14
C LEU A 23 5.47 -7.53 8.26
N MET A 24 5.29 -8.53 7.39
CA MET A 24 6.20 -9.68 7.29
C MET A 24 7.61 -9.23 6.92
N THR A 25 7.75 -8.39 5.89
CA THR A 25 9.04 -7.86 5.44
C THR A 25 9.77 -7.13 6.57
N MET A 26 9.05 -6.29 7.31
CA MET A 26 9.59 -5.58 8.48
C MET A 26 10.01 -6.56 9.58
N ALA A 27 9.19 -7.56 9.90
CA ALA A 27 9.50 -8.59 10.89
C ALA A 27 10.76 -9.39 10.52
N TYR A 28 10.92 -9.75 9.25
CA TYR A 28 12.14 -10.40 8.75
C TYR A 28 13.36 -9.47 8.83
N ALA A 29 13.21 -8.18 8.53
CA ALA A 29 14.30 -7.21 8.59
C ALA A 29 14.78 -6.89 10.01
N LEU A 30 13.97 -7.16 11.04
CA LEU A 30 14.41 -7.09 12.44
C LEU A 30 15.34 -8.24 12.83
N ARG A 31 15.22 -9.40 12.17
CA ARG A 31 16.01 -10.61 12.48
C ARG A 31 17.16 -10.85 11.50
N HIS A 32 17.09 -10.27 10.30
CA HIS A 32 18.02 -10.51 9.21
C HIS A 32 18.46 -9.22 8.51
N ARG A 33 19.60 -9.29 7.82
CA ARG A 33 20.16 -8.15 7.07
C ARG A 33 19.18 -7.72 5.97
N TRP A 34 18.88 -6.42 5.88
CA TRP A 34 17.86 -5.87 4.99
C TRP A 34 18.03 -6.29 3.51
N TRP A 35 19.27 -6.42 3.02
CA TRP A 35 19.50 -6.84 1.64
C TRP A 35 19.17 -8.31 1.40
N VAL A 36 19.28 -9.18 2.42
CA VAL A 36 18.87 -10.59 2.32
C VAL A 36 17.35 -10.69 2.30
N VAL A 37 16.67 -9.82 3.05
CA VAL A 37 15.20 -9.73 3.02
C VAL A 37 14.73 -9.24 1.67
N LEU A 38 15.32 -8.14 1.17
CA LEU A 38 14.95 -7.54 -0.10
C LEU A 38 15.21 -8.44 -1.30
N THR A 39 16.27 -9.26 -1.28
CA THR A 39 16.48 -10.26 -2.34
C THR A 39 15.46 -11.39 -2.29
N GLY A 40 15.08 -11.86 -1.09
CA GLY A 40 14.01 -12.85 -0.94
C GLY A 40 12.66 -12.33 -1.44
N VAL A 41 12.29 -11.11 -1.03
CA VAL A 41 11.09 -10.41 -1.51
C VAL A 41 11.15 -10.20 -3.02
N GLY A 42 12.27 -9.74 -3.57
CA GLY A 42 12.42 -9.54 -5.00
C GLY A 42 12.24 -10.82 -5.83
N ILE A 43 12.77 -11.95 -5.35
CA ILE A 43 12.55 -13.26 -5.98
C ILE A 43 11.07 -13.64 -5.92
N ALA A 44 10.41 -13.46 -4.76
CA ALA A 44 8.99 -13.74 -4.61
C ALA A 44 8.14 -12.88 -5.55
N ALA A 45 8.39 -11.57 -5.58
CA ALA A 45 7.72 -10.61 -6.45
C ALA A 45 7.85 -11.00 -7.93
N MET A 46 9.06 -11.35 -8.37
CA MET A 46 9.28 -11.82 -9.75
C MET A 46 8.46 -13.07 -10.08
N LEU A 47 8.32 -14.02 -9.14
CA LEU A 47 7.54 -15.24 -9.31
C LEU A 47 6.04 -14.92 -9.37
N VAL A 48 5.50 -14.22 -8.38
CA VAL A 48 4.06 -13.92 -8.31
C VAL A 48 3.62 -13.03 -9.46
N HIS A 49 4.36 -11.96 -9.76
CA HIS A 49 4.04 -11.12 -10.92
C HIS A 49 4.29 -11.85 -12.23
N GLY A 50 5.28 -12.75 -12.31
CA GLY A 50 5.51 -13.60 -13.48
C GLY A 50 4.29 -14.48 -13.80
N VAL A 51 3.74 -15.14 -12.78
CA VAL A 51 2.49 -15.92 -12.90
C VAL A 51 1.33 -15.02 -13.28
N SER A 52 1.15 -13.90 -12.57
CA SER A 52 0.06 -12.94 -12.81
C SER A 52 0.06 -12.41 -14.25
N VAL A 53 1.24 -12.00 -14.74
CA VAL A 53 1.42 -11.47 -16.08
C VAL A 53 1.20 -12.55 -17.13
N THR A 54 1.63 -13.79 -16.87
CA THR A 54 1.39 -14.91 -17.76
C THR A 54 -0.11 -15.16 -17.92
N ILE A 55 -0.85 -15.21 -16.79
CA ILE A 55 -2.31 -15.37 -16.80
C ILE A 55 -2.97 -14.21 -17.55
N GLY A 56 -2.64 -12.97 -17.21
CA GLY A 56 -3.22 -11.79 -17.85
C GLY A 56 -2.94 -11.74 -19.35
N HIS A 57 -1.72 -12.07 -19.77
CA HIS A 57 -1.35 -12.14 -21.18
C HIS A 57 -2.21 -13.16 -21.95
N PHE A 58 -2.36 -14.39 -21.42
CA PHE A 58 -3.18 -15.40 -22.08
C PHE A 58 -4.68 -15.05 -22.08
N LEU A 59 -5.18 -14.42 -21.01
CA LEU A 59 -6.56 -13.90 -21.00
C LEU A 59 -6.75 -12.84 -22.07
N GLY A 60 -5.82 -11.90 -22.22
CA GLY A 60 -5.83 -10.87 -23.25
C GLY A 60 -5.77 -11.40 -24.69
N LEU A 61 -5.16 -12.58 -24.90
CA LEU A 61 -5.11 -13.24 -26.21
C LEU A 61 -6.35 -14.07 -26.53
N THR A 62 -7.04 -14.60 -25.51
CA THR A 62 -8.10 -15.60 -25.69
C THR A 62 -9.50 -15.03 -25.55
N LEU A 63 -9.69 -14.03 -24.71
CA LEU A 63 -10.99 -13.45 -24.44
C LEU A 63 -11.19 -12.13 -25.22
N PRO A 64 -12.43 -11.81 -25.64
CA PRO A 64 -12.70 -10.51 -26.24
C PRO A 64 -12.41 -9.38 -25.25
N GLN A 65 -11.98 -8.23 -25.76
CA GLN A 65 -11.54 -7.10 -24.93
C GLN A 65 -12.61 -6.58 -23.96
N ARG A 66 -13.88 -6.51 -24.39
CA ARG A 66 -14.97 -5.97 -23.56
C ARG A 66 -15.24 -6.79 -22.29
N PRO A 67 -15.46 -8.12 -22.34
CA PRO A 67 -15.58 -8.94 -21.14
C PRO A 67 -14.38 -8.85 -20.18
N ILE A 68 -13.15 -8.80 -20.71
CA ILE A 68 -11.95 -8.63 -19.89
C ILE A 68 -12.00 -7.30 -19.14
N ALA A 69 -12.26 -6.20 -19.86
CA ALA A 69 -12.34 -4.86 -19.28
C ALA A 69 -13.45 -4.75 -18.23
N VAL A 70 -14.61 -5.37 -18.46
CA VAL A 70 -15.71 -5.44 -17.48
C VAL A 70 -15.28 -6.20 -16.23
N ALA A 71 -14.70 -7.40 -16.39
CA ALA A 71 -14.26 -8.23 -15.27
C ALA A 71 -13.17 -7.51 -14.44
N ALA A 72 -12.23 -6.88 -15.12
CA ALA A 72 -11.16 -6.12 -14.49
C ALA A 72 -11.69 -4.85 -13.80
N ALA A 73 -12.63 -4.11 -14.41
CA ALA A 73 -13.29 -2.97 -13.75
C ALA A 73 -14.00 -3.40 -12.46
N ILE A 74 -14.75 -4.52 -12.50
CA ILE A 74 -15.40 -5.09 -11.31
C ILE A 74 -14.37 -5.42 -10.23
N ALA A 75 -13.26 -6.07 -10.59
CA ALA A 75 -12.19 -6.40 -9.65
C ALA A 75 -11.60 -5.13 -9.01
N PHE A 76 -11.28 -4.11 -9.80
CA PHE A 76 -10.76 -2.84 -9.30
C PHE A 76 -11.74 -2.10 -8.38
N PHE A 77 -13.04 -2.10 -8.67
CA PHE A 77 -14.03 -1.54 -7.75
C PHE A 77 -14.14 -2.35 -6.45
N ALA A 78 -14.08 -3.68 -6.54
CA ALA A 78 -14.06 -4.54 -5.36
C ALA A 78 -12.83 -4.24 -4.48
N PHE A 79 -11.64 -4.05 -5.06
CA PHE A 79 -10.44 -3.67 -4.32
C PHE A 79 -10.52 -2.26 -3.74
N ALA A 80 -11.03 -1.29 -4.50
CA ALA A 80 -11.23 0.06 -3.99
C ALA A 80 -12.09 0.06 -2.72
N TRP A 81 -13.18 -0.70 -2.74
CA TRP A 81 -14.08 -0.88 -1.60
C TRP A 81 -13.42 -1.67 -0.46
N TRP A 82 -12.77 -2.80 -0.76
CA TRP A 82 -12.11 -3.64 0.24
C TRP A 82 -11.02 -2.86 0.99
N THR A 83 -10.09 -2.26 0.26
CA THR A 83 -8.98 -1.48 0.83
C THR A 83 -9.47 -0.28 1.64
N TRP A 84 -10.60 0.33 1.24
CA TRP A 84 -11.20 1.43 1.99
C TRP A 84 -11.81 0.95 3.32
N ARG A 85 -12.37 -0.27 3.33
CA ARG A 85 -12.90 -0.89 4.55
C ARG A 85 -11.79 -1.32 5.50
N GLU A 86 -10.73 -1.94 4.99
CA GLU A 86 -9.53 -2.35 5.75
C GLU A 86 -8.91 -1.15 6.48
N SER A 87 -8.88 0.03 5.82
CA SER A 87 -8.44 1.29 6.45
C SER A 87 -9.17 1.65 7.76
N ARG A 88 -10.32 1.04 8.06
CA ARG A 88 -11.13 1.32 9.27
C ARG A 88 -11.07 0.19 10.30
N GLY A 89 -10.59 -0.99 9.94
CA GLY A 89 -10.44 -2.15 10.82
C GLY A 89 -8.97 -2.45 11.00
N GLY A 90 -8.37 -1.95 12.09
CA GLY A 90 -6.98 -2.27 12.42
C GLY A 90 -6.90 -3.65 13.05
N ASP A 91 -6.72 -4.68 12.24
CA ASP A 91 -6.35 -6.02 12.73
C ASP A 91 -4.82 -6.14 12.73
N ASP A 92 -4.24 -6.01 13.93
CA ASP A 92 -2.86 -6.43 14.20
C ASP A 92 -2.86 -7.96 14.34
N GLU A 93 -2.63 -8.67 13.23
CA GLU A 93 -2.46 -10.11 13.24
C GLU A 93 -0.99 -10.45 13.59
N ASP A 94 -0.79 -11.24 14.65
CA ASP A 94 0.54 -11.65 15.13
C ASP A 94 1.22 -12.57 14.10
N ILE A 95 2.15 -12.01 13.32
CA ILE A 95 2.91 -12.76 12.31
C ILE A 95 3.95 -13.64 13.00
N LYS A 96 3.63 -14.93 13.12
CA LYS A 96 4.56 -15.96 13.63
C LYS A 96 5.53 -16.39 12.54
N VAL A 97 6.66 -15.69 12.45
CA VAL A 97 7.78 -16.09 11.59
C VAL A 97 8.54 -17.26 12.24
N ALA A 98 8.43 -18.46 11.67
CA ALA A 98 9.29 -19.59 12.03
C ALA A 98 10.76 -19.28 11.69
N GLU A 99 11.72 -19.88 12.41
CA GLU A 99 13.16 -19.72 12.15
C GLU A 99 13.74 -20.92 11.36
N PRO A 100 13.59 -20.97 10.04
CA PRO A 100 14.18 -22.02 9.22
C PRO A 100 15.65 -21.74 8.92
N ARG A 101 16.39 -22.84 8.70
CA ARG A 101 17.82 -22.85 8.36
C ARG A 101 18.14 -22.13 7.03
N PHE A 102 17.15 -21.90 6.17
CA PHE A 102 17.28 -21.20 4.89
C PHE A 102 16.39 -19.95 4.85
N VAL A 103 16.94 -18.82 5.31
CA VAL A 103 16.21 -17.56 5.46
C VAL A 103 15.58 -17.06 4.16
N VAL A 104 16.33 -17.06 3.05
CA VAL A 104 15.80 -16.59 1.74
C VAL A 104 14.65 -17.45 1.26
N LEU A 105 14.76 -18.78 1.39
CA LEU A 105 13.70 -19.70 0.99
C LEU A 105 12.42 -19.45 1.80
N ALA A 106 12.57 -19.16 3.10
CA ALA A 106 11.45 -18.86 3.99
C ALA A 106 10.74 -17.56 3.65
N ILE A 107 11.51 -16.51 3.33
CA ILE A 107 10.97 -15.24 2.85
C ILE A 107 10.22 -15.48 1.55
N VAL A 108 10.87 -16.14 0.57
CA VAL A 108 10.25 -16.44 -0.72
C VAL A 108 8.96 -17.22 -0.55
N SER A 109 8.97 -18.31 0.23
CA SER A 109 7.78 -19.14 0.42
C SER A 109 6.66 -18.39 1.12
N SER A 110 6.96 -17.65 2.18
CA SER A 110 5.93 -16.93 2.95
C SER A 110 5.33 -15.79 2.15
N PHE A 111 6.17 -15.05 1.42
CA PHE A 111 5.74 -13.93 0.60
C PHE A 111 4.94 -14.41 -0.61
N VAL A 112 5.39 -15.47 -1.31
CA VAL A 112 4.59 -16.09 -2.38
C VAL A 112 3.24 -16.54 -1.83
N LEU A 113 3.18 -17.19 -0.66
CA LEU A 113 1.92 -17.65 -0.09
C LEU A 113 0.98 -16.51 0.31
N ALA A 114 1.53 -15.38 0.76
CA ALA A 114 0.79 -14.18 1.14
C ALA A 114 0.24 -13.43 -0.08
N GLU A 115 1.03 -13.32 -1.14
CA GLU A 115 0.68 -12.57 -2.35
C GLU A 115 -0.17 -13.38 -3.34
N LEU A 116 -0.20 -14.72 -3.20
CA LEU A 116 -0.99 -15.58 -4.07
C LEU A 116 -2.48 -15.35 -3.85
N GLY A 117 -3.13 -14.79 -4.87
CA GLY A 117 -4.56 -14.50 -4.86
C GLY A 117 -4.92 -13.16 -4.21
N ASP A 118 -3.93 -12.35 -3.84
CA ASP A 118 -4.17 -11.02 -3.29
C ASP A 118 -4.57 -9.99 -4.37
N LYS A 119 -5.08 -8.82 -3.94
CA LYS A 119 -5.41 -7.64 -4.74
C LYS A 119 -4.30 -7.29 -5.72
N THR A 120 -3.04 -7.42 -5.31
CA THR A 120 -1.86 -7.03 -6.10
C THR A 120 -1.66 -8.00 -7.27
N MET A 121 -1.88 -9.30 -7.05
CA MET A 121 -1.91 -10.32 -8.10
C MET A 121 -3.05 -10.06 -9.10
N LEU A 122 -4.27 -9.85 -8.62
CA LEU A 122 -5.43 -9.64 -9.50
C LEU A 122 -5.34 -8.32 -10.30
N ALA A 123 -4.82 -7.25 -9.70
CA ALA A 123 -4.52 -6.00 -10.40
C ALA A 123 -3.45 -6.21 -11.50
N THR A 124 -2.41 -7.00 -11.21
CA THR A 124 -1.36 -7.32 -12.18
C THR A 124 -1.90 -8.15 -13.35
N VAL A 125 -2.79 -9.12 -13.09
CA VAL A 125 -3.49 -9.90 -14.14
C VAL A 125 -4.29 -8.98 -15.05
N ALA A 126 -5.09 -8.08 -14.47
CA ALA A 126 -5.90 -7.12 -15.22
C ALA A 126 -5.04 -6.16 -16.06
N LEU A 127 -3.96 -5.64 -15.51
CA LEU A 127 -3.06 -4.76 -16.27
C LEU A 127 -2.35 -5.52 -17.41
N ALA A 128 -1.99 -6.78 -17.20
CA ALA A 128 -1.30 -7.58 -18.21
C ALA A 128 -2.21 -8.06 -19.35
N SER A 129 -3.54 -8.03 -19.19
CA SER A 129 -4.46 -8.33 -20.29
C SER A 129 -4.70 -7.15 -21.23
N GLU A 130 -4.48 -5.91 -20.77
CA GLU A 130 -4.68 -4.70 -21.56
C GLU A 130 -3.36 -4.00 -21.97
N HIS A 131 -2.26 -4.29 -21.28
CA HIS A 131 -0.97 -3.67 -21.51
C HIS A 131 0.12 -4.69 -21.85
N THR A 132 1.27 -4.20 -22.30
CA THR A 132 2.42 -5.03 -22.66
C THR A 132 2.92 -5.84 -21.46
N SER A 133 2.85 -7.17 -21.51
CA SER A 133 3.21 -8.11 -20.44
C SER A 133 4.59 -7.82 -19.83
N ALA A 134 5.61 -7.60 -20.66
CA ALA A 134 6.96 -7.27 -20.20
C ALA A 134 7.02 -5.95 -19.40
N GLY A 135 6.28 -4.93 -19.83
CA GLY A 135 6.20 -3.66 -19.12
C GLY A 135 5.48 -3.79 -17.77
N VAL A 136 4.39 -4.56 -17.74
CA VAL A 136 3.63 -4.81 -16.52
C VAL A 136 4.48 -5.57 -15.50
N TRP A 137 5.17 -6.64 -15.94
CA TRP A 137 6.04 -7.45 -15.09
C TRP A 137 7.18 -6.65 -14.44
N VAL A 138 7.86 -5.82 -15.24
CA VAL A 138 8.95 -4.96 -14.75
C VAL A 138 8.41 -3.91 -13.78
N GLY A 139 7.34 -3.20 -14.15
CA GLY A 139 6.78 -2.16 -13.29
C GLY A 139 6.25 -2.72 -11.97
N ALA A 140 5.52 -3.84 -12.01
CA ALA A 140 4.96 -4.50 -10.81
C ALA A 140 6.08 -4.93 -9.85
N THR A 141 7.10 -5.63 -10.37
CA THR A 141 8.25 -6.08 -9.56
C THR A 141 8.99 -4.89 -8.94
N LEU A 142 9.24 -3.82 -9.71
CA LEU A 142 9.89 -2.62 -9.17
C LEU A 142 9.03 -1.91 -8.13
N GLY A 143 7.72 -1.87 -8.34
CA GLY A 143 6.77 -1.26 -7.41
C GLY A 143 6.79 -1.98 -6.06
N MET A 144 6.70 -3.31 -6.07
CA MET A 144 6.71 -4.14 -4.86
C MET A 144 8.05 -4.04 -4.13
N VAL A 145 9.16 -4.27 -4.82
CA VAL A 145 10.51 -4.18 -4.23
C VAL A 145 10.76 -2.81 -3.61
N LEU A 146 10.32 -1.72 -4.26
CA LEU A 146 10.48 -0.39 -3.69
C LEU A 146 9.56 -0.16 -2.49
N ALA A 147 8.32 -0.63 -2.53
CA ALA A 147 7.38 -0.52 -1.42
C ALA A 147 7.93 -1.23 -0.18
N ASP A 148 8.45 -2.45 -0.34
CA ASP A 148 9.11 -3.22 0.72
C ASP A 148 10.41 -2.58 1.21
N ALA A 149 11.23 -2.01 0.31
CA ALA A 149 12.42 -1.27 0.71
C ALA A 149 12.06 -0.06 1.58
N VAL A 150 10.99 0.65 1.25
CA VAL A 150 10.43 1.74 2.07
C VAL A 150 9.93 1.21 3.40
N ALA A 151 9.22 0.08 3.43
CA ALA A 151 8.74 -0.55 4.66
C ALA A 151 9.90 -0.94 5.60
N ILE A 152 10.98 -1.53 5.06
CA ILE A 152 12.19 -1.86 5.83
C ILE A 152 12.87 -0.59 6.36
N ALA A 153 13.05 0.43 5.51
CA ALA A 153 13.68 1.68 5.91
C ALA A 153 12.87 2.38 7.02
N VAL A 154 11.54 2.40 6.90
CA VAL A 154 10.66 2.92 7.94
C VAL A 154 10.75 2.04 9.19
N GLY A 155 10.63 0.72 9.09
CA GLY A 155 10.71 -0.18 10.24
C GLY A 155 12.04 -0.11 11.00
N ALA A 156 13.14 0.16 10.30
CA ALA A 156 14.46 0.34 10.89
C ALA A 156 14.62 1.71 11.60
N VAL A 157 13.97 2.76 11.08
CA VAL A 157 14.09 4.14 11.61
C VAL A 157 13.02 4.45 12.65
N MET A 158 11.87 3.76 12.62
CA MET A 158 10.62 4.26 13.18
C MET A 158 10.06 3.35 14.28
N HIS A 159 10.12 3.84 15.51
CA HIS A 159 9.26 3.42 16.63
C HIS A 159 7.88 4.14 16.60
N ARG A 160 7.44 4.61 15.41
CA ARG A 160 6.20 5.38 15.19
C ARG A 160 5.32 4.74 14.11
N ARG A 161 4.01 4.91 14.30
CA ARG A 161 2.94 4.40 13.45
C ARG A 161 2.98 5.08 12.08
N LEU A 162 3.22 4.29 11.02
CA LEU A 162 2.91 4.72 9.65
C LEU A 162 1.46 5.21 9.61
N PRO A 163 1.12 6.31 8.91
CA PRO A 163 -0.26 6.73 8.72
C PRO A 163 -0.94 5.78 7.73
N THR A 164 -1.17 4.54 8.15
CA THR A 164 -1.76 3.43 7.37
C THR A 164 -3.04 3.88 6.68
N GLY A 165 -3.88 4.67 7.36
CA GLY A 165 -5.11 5.20 6.77
C GLY A 165 -4.90 6.11 5.56
N ALA A 166 -3.82 6.89 5.49
CA ALA A 166 -3.54 7.74 4.32
C ALA A 166 -3.09 6.90 3.11
N LEU A 167 -2.28 5.87 3.36
CA LEU A 167 -1.79 4.94 2.33
C LEU A 167 -2.95 4.11 1.76
N HIS A 168 -3.81 3.56 2.63
CA HIS A 168 -5.01 2.85 2.20
C HIS A 168 -5.97 3.76 1.42
N THR A 169 -6.16 5.01 1.84
CA THR A 169 -6.98 5.97 1.09
C THR A 169 -6.43 6.21 -0.31
N LEU A 170 -5.11 6.33 -0.46
CA LEU A 170 -4.46 6.51 -1.75
C LEU A 170 -4.59 5.26 -2.64
N ALA A 171 -4.37 4.07 -2.08
CA ALA A 171 -4.56 2.80 -2.78
C ALA A 171 -6.00 2.62 -3.27
N SER A 172 -6.99 2.89 -2.41
CA SER A 172 -8.41 2.88 -2.77
C SER A 172 -8.75 3.85 -3.89
N LEU A 173 -8.19 5.07 -3.86
CA LEU A 173 -8.40 6.05 -4.92
C LEU A 173 -7.80 5.60 -6.26
N LEU A 174 -6.61 4.99 -6.24
CA LEU A 174 -5.99 4.45 -7.44
C LEU A 174 -6.84 3.32 -8.02
N PHE A 175 -7.27 2.37 -7.20
CA PHE A 175 -8.15 1.30 -7.66
C PHE A 175 -9.47 1.83 -8.23
N LEU A 176 -10.07 2.86 -7.62
CA LEU A 176 -11.26 3.51 -8.15
C LEU A 176 -10.99 4.16 -9.53
N VAL A 177 -9.87 4.87 -9.68
CA VAL A 177 -9.48 5.50 -10.95
C VAL A 177 -9.26 4.45 -12.04
N PHE A 178 -8.56 3.35 -11.76
CA PHE A 178 -8.36 2.27 -12.72
C PHE A 178 -9.67 1.56 -13.08
N GLY A 179 -10.54 1.31 -12.10
CA GLY A 179 -11.86 0.72 -12.35
C GLY A 179 -12.73 1.59 -13.25
N LEU A 180 -12.75 2.91 -13.02
CA LEU A 180 -13.46 3.86 -13.90
C LEU A 180 -12.88 3.90 -15.30
N TRP A 181 -11.55 3.88 -15.42
CA TRP A 181 -10.87 3.87 -16.72
C TRP A 181 -11.22 2.62 -17.52
N LEU A 182 -11.05 1.43 -16.92
CA LEU A 182 -11.39 0.16 -17.56
C LEU A 182 -12.86 0.06 -17.93
N LEU A 183 -13.77 0.57 -17.10
CA LEU A 183 -15.20 0.56 -17.39
C LEU A 183 -15.53 1.47 -18.58
N PHE A 184 -15.12 2.73 -18.54
CA PHE A 184 -15.54 3.71 -19.54
C PHE A 184 -14.73 3.63 -20.82
N ASP A 185 -13.41 3.47 -20.76
CA ASP A 185 -12.54 3.37 -21.94
C ASP A 185 -12.49 1.94 -22.46
N GLY A 186 -12.20 0.97 -21.59
CA GLY A 186 -11.99 -0.43 -21.98
C GLY A 186 -13.28 -1.19 -22.34
N ALA A 187 -14.34 -1.03 -21.56
CA ALA A 187 -15.59 -1.79 -21.76
C ALA A 187 -16.63 -1.03 -22.61
N LEU A 188 -16.80 0.27 -22.38
CA LEU A 188 -17.83 1.10 -23.02
C LEU A 188 -17.31 1.95 -24.19
N GLU A 189 -15.99 2.05 -24.39
CA GLU A 189 -15.35 2.88 -25.44
C GLU A 189 -15.71 4.38 -25.38
N TRP A 190 -16.15 4.86 -24.21
CA TRP A 190 -16.52 6.25 -23.91
C TRP A 190 -15.34 7.02 -23.30
N ARG A 191 -14.29 7.20 -24.09
CA ARG A 191 -13.04 7.81 -23.62
C ARG A 191 -13.20 9.21 -22.99
N ALA A 192 -14.13 10.02 -23.49
CA ALA A 192 -14.43 11.33 -22.90
C ALA A 192 -14.98 11.21 -21.47
N VAL A 193 -15.84 10.21 -21.23
CA VAL A 193 -16.41 9.93 -19.90
C VAL A 193 -15.36 9.34 -18.97
N ALA A 194 -14.46 8.49 -19.49
CA ALA A 194 -13.30 7.99 -18.74
C ALA A 194 -12.42 9.14 -18.22
N VAL A 195 -12.01 10.05 -19.10
CA VAL A 195 -11.18 11.21 -18.71
C VAL A 195 -11.91 12.13 -17.74
N ALA A 196 -13.20 12.41 -17.98
CA ALA A 196 -13.99 13.28 -17.11
C ALA A 196 -14.16 12.66 -15.70
N SER A 197 -14.51 11.38 -15.61
CA SER A 197 -14.70 10.68 -14.33
C SER A 197 -13.40 10.60 -13.52
N VAL A 198 -12.27 10.27 -14.15
CA VAL A 198 -10.95 10.30 -13.49
C VAL A 198 -10.60 11.71 -13.02
N GLY A 199 -10.84 12.73 -13.85
CA GLY A 199 -10.61 14.13 -13.48
C GLY A 199 -11.42 14.56 -12.26
N VAL A 200 -12.70 14.15 -12.17
CA VAL A 200 -13.57 14.41 -11.01
C VAL A 200 -13.03 13.75 -9.75
N VAL A 201 -12.66 12.47 -9.81
CA VAL A 201 -12.15 11.73 -8.63
C VAL A 201 -10.83 12.33 -8.14
N VAL A 202 -9.89 12.60 -9.04
CA VAL A 202 -8.60 13.21 -8.69
C VAL A 202 -8.80 14.62 -8.15
N GLY A 203 -9.66 15.44 -8.78
CA GLY A 203 -9.98 16.78 -8.30
C GLY A 203 -10.59 16.78 -6.89
N ALA A 204 -11.56 15.90 -6.64
CA ALA A 204 -12.17 15.74 -5.32
C ALA A 204 -11.16 15.29 -4.26
N ALA A 205 -10.27 14.36 -4.59
CA ALA A 205 -9.20 13.91 -3.70
C ALA A 205 -8.22 15.05 -3.35
N VAL A 206 -7.81 15.85 -4.33
CA VAL A 206 -6.92 17.01 -4.11
C VAL A 206 -7.58 18.07 -3.23
N ILE A 207 -8.85 18.40 -3.50
CA ILE A 207 -9.61 19.35 -2.68
C ILE A 207 -9.77 18.83 -1.25
N GLY A 208 -10.15 17.56 -1.08
CA GLY A 208 -10.28 16.92 0.22
C GLY A 208 -8.99 16.93 1.02
N ALA A 209 -7.87 16.58 0.39
CA ALA A 209 -6.54 16.66 1.00
C ALA A 209 -6.18 18.10 1.40
N GLY A 210 -6.45 19.08 0.53
CA GLY A 210 -6.23 20.50 0.82
C GLY A 210 -7.04 21.00 2.03
N ILE A 211 -8.32 20.63 2.13
CA ILE A 211 -9.17 20.96 3.27
C ILE A 211 -8.67 20.29 4.55
N ALA A 212 -8.28 19.01 4.48
CA ALA A 212 -7.76 18.28 5.64
C ALA A 212 -6.45 18.89 6.16
N LEU A 213 -5.55 19.30 5.25
CA LEU A 213 -4.30 19.96 5.61
C LEU A 213 -4.54 21.34 6.24
N ARG A 214 -5.51 22.12 5.72
CA ARG A 214 -5.90 23.41 6.32
C ARG A 214 -6.46 23.24 7.74
N ARG A 215 -7.39 22.30 7.93
CA ARG A 215 -7.95 21.99 9.25
C ARG A 215 -6.89 21.57 10.27
N ARG A 216 -5.88 20.80 9.84
CA ARG A 216 -4.75 20.42 10.72
C ARG A 216 -3.89 21.62 11.12
N ARG A 217 -3.71 22.61 10.24
CA ARG A 217 -2.98 23.84 10.53
C ARG A 217 -3.72 24.73 11.53
N ASP A 218 -5.03 24.84 11.39
CA ASP A 218 -5.86 25.68 12.26
C ASP A 218 -6.00 25.09 13.68
N SER A 219 -6.04 23.76 13.82
CA SER A 219 -6.09 23.08 15.13
C SER A 219 -4.75 23.06 15.89
N GLY A 220 -3.62 23.39 15.24
CA GLY A 220 -2.29 23.40 15.85
C GLY A 220 -1.93 24.70 16.59
N GLY A 221 -2.83 25.69 16.59
CA GLY A 221 -2.57 27.04 17.10
C GLY A 221 -3.33 27.37 18.38
N THR A 222 -3.05 26.68 19.50
CA THR A 222 -3.31 27.23 20.84
C THR A 222 -2.38 26.56 21.85
N PRO A 223 -1.27 27.21 22.27
CA PRO A 223 -0.64 26.87 23.52
C PRO A 223 -1.62 27.26 24.63
N VAL A 224 -2.25 26.28 25.27
CA VAL A 224 -2.90 26.52 26.56
C VAL A 224 -1.75 26.77 27.54
N VAL A 225 -1.43 28.05 27.75
CA VAL A 225 -0.59 28.47 28.87
C VAL A 225 -1.41 28.18 30.13
N ASP A 226 -1.11 27.05 30.78
CA ASP A 226 -1.66 26.74 32.10
C ASP A 226 -1.01 27.70 33.10
N THR A 227 -1.59 28.89 33.26
CA THR A 227 -1.26 29.82 34.35
C THR A 227 -1.81 29.26 35.65
N ARG A 228 -1.22 28.17 36.16
CA ARG A 228 -1.33 27.82 37.57
C ARG A 228 -0.23 28.59 38.31
N PRO A 229 -0.57 29.45 39.29
CA PRO A 229 0.44 30.08 40.12
C PRO A 229 1.19 28.99 40.88
N ALA A 230 2.52 29.00 40.79
CA ALA A 230 3.37 28.21 41.65
C ALA A 230 3.12 28.66 43.09
N LEU A 231 2.45 27.81 43.87
CA LEU A 231 2.44 27.95 45.31
C LEU A 231 3.85 27.60 45.80
N ASP A 232 4.55 28.67 46.13
CA ASP A 232 5.75 28.69 46.95
C ASP A 232 5.42 28.11 48.32
N GLU A 233 5.81 26.86 48.56
CA GLU A 233 5.95 26.30 49.91
C GLU A 233 7.43 25.97 50.15
N THR A 234 8.25 27.02 50.24
CA THR A 234 9.50 26.97 51.01
C THR A 234 9.27 27.43 52.45
N ARG A 235 9.01 26.48 53.36
CA ARG A 235 9.14 26.56 54.83
C ARG A 235 8.76 25.17 55.38
N THR A 236 9.53 24.40 56.14
CA THR A 236 10.69 24.65 57.01
C THR A 236 11.37 23.30 57.24
N SER A 237 12.68 23.26 57.18
CA SER A 237 13.51 22.19 57.75
C SER A 237 13.48 22.26 59.28
N GLU A 238 13.05 21.20 59.95
CA GLU A 238 13.28 21.00 61.39
C GLU A 238 13.97 19.64 61.58
N PRO A 239 15.16 19.61 62.20
CA PRO A 239 15.64 18.43 62.89
C PRO A 239 15.68 18.73 64.39
N SER A 240 14.92 17.99 65.20
CA SER A 240 15.13 17.96 66.64
C SER A 240 15.06 16.53 67.17
N ASN A 241 16.25 16.01 67.49
CA ASN A 241 16.46 14.88 68.37
C ASN A 241 15.86 15.13 69.77
N GLY A 242 15.43 14.06 70.43
CA GLY A 242 15.43 13.97 71.91
C GLY A 242 14.13 13.47 72.55
N HIS A 243 14.00 12.15 72.71
CA HIS A 243 13.91 11.42 74.00
C HIS A 243 13.43 9.99 73.78
#